data_AF-A0A392VN86-F1
#
_entry.id   AF-A0A392VN86-F1
#
_cell.length_a   1.000
_cell.length_b   1.000
_cell.length_c   1.000
_cell.angle_alpha   90.00
_cell.angle_beta   90.00
_cell.angle_gamma   90.00
#
_symmetry.space_group_name_H-M   'P 1'
#
loop_
_entity.id
_entity.type
_entity.pdbx_description
1 polymer ?
#
loop_
_entity_poly.entity_id
_entity_poly.type
_entity_poly.pdbx_seq_one_letter_code
_entity_poly.pdbx_strand_id
1 'polypeptide(L)' 'MIKDAIVTLKERTGSSQYAIAKFIEEKHKQLPSNFKKLLLQNLKKNVASGKLVKVK' A
#
# COMPACT_ATOMS: atom_id res chain seq x y z
N MET A 1 -0.76 5.03 -6.91
CA MET A 1 -0.88 3.64 -6.41
C MET A 1 -1.02 3.55 -4.89
N ILE A 2 0.07 3.65 -4.08
CA ILE A 2 -0.06 3.53 -2.62
C ILE A 2 -0.80 4.74 -2.02
N LYS A 3 -0.49 5.96 -2.46
CA LYS A 3 -1.21 7.18 -2.04
C LYS A 3 -2.70 7.10 -2.39
N ASP A 4 -3.04 6.67 -3.61
CA ASP A 4 -4.44 6.50 -4.01
C ASP A 4 -5.16 5.44 -3.20
N ALA A 5 -4.49 4.33 -2.89
CA ALA A 5 -5.05 3.29 -2.02
C ALA A 5 -5.37 3.86 -0.63
N ILE A 6 -4.44 4.60 -0.03
CA ILE A 6 -4.65 5.25 1.28
C ILE A 6 -5.78 6.30 1.23
N VAL A 7 -5.80 7.14 0.18
CA VAL A 7 -6.85 8.16 0.00
C VAL A 7 -8.22 7.53 -0.26
N THR A 8 -8.27 6.38 -0.94
CA THR A 8 -9.53 5.69 -1.24
C THR A 8 -10.05 4.92 -0.03
N LEU A 9 -9.14 4.25 0.71
CA LEU A 9 -9.51 3.42 1.86
C LEU A 9 -9.97 4.24 3.08
N LYS A 10 -9.70 5.56 3.15
CA LYS A 10 -10.19 6.52 4.18
C LYS A 10 -10.30 5.96 5.61
N GLU A 11 -9.41 5.05 5.99
CA GLU A 11 -9.47 4.45 7.33
C GLU A 11 -8.92 5.43 8.36
N ARG A 12 -9.69 5.63 9.44
CA ARG A 12 -9.45 6.64 10.47
C ARG A 12 -8.09 6.51 11.17
N THR A 13 -7.51 5.31 11.18
CA THR A 13 -6.19 4.98 11.76
C THR A 13 -5.10 4.72 10.71
N GLY A 14 -5.42 4.91 9.42
CA GLY A 14 -4.55 4.56 8.30
C GLY A 14 -4.82 3.16 7.77
N SER A 15 -4.47 2.93 6.50
CA SER A 15 -4.75 1.67 5.82
C SER A 15 -3.68 0.63 6.09
N SER A 16 -4.09 -0.58 6.46
CA SER A 16 -3.18 -1.71 6.64
C SER A 16 -2.50 -2.11 5.32
N GLN A 17 -1.32 -2.72 5.41
CA GLN A 17 -0.60 -3.25 4.24
C GLN A 17 -1.49 -4.22 3.43
N TYR A 18 -2.34 -5.00 4.12
CA TYR A 18 -3.26 -5.92 3.49
C TYR A 18 -4.38 -5.19 2.73
N ALA A 19 -4.98 -4.16 3.31
CA ALA A 19 -6.00 -3.36 2.64
C ALA A 19 -5.46 -2.67 1.37
N ILE A 20 -4.24 -2.12 1.45
CA ILE A 20 -3.56 -1.51 0.30
C ILE A 20 -3.27 -2.56 -0.77
N ALA A 21 -2.82 -3.76 -0.38
CA ALA A 21 -2.57 -4.85 -1.32
C ALA A 21 -3.85 -5.29 -2.03
N LYS A 22 -4.93 -5.50 -1.28
CA LYS A 22 -6.24 -5.92 -1.81
C LYS A 22 -6.81 -4.86 -2.75
N PHE A 23 -6.72 -3.58 -2.39
CA PHE A 23 -7.18 -2.48 -3.24
C PHE A 23 -6.43 -2.45 -4.57
N ILE A 24 -5.11 -2.68 -4.55
CA ILE A 24 -4.31 -2.70 -5.78
C ILE A 24 -4.62 -3.96 -6.60
N GLU A 25 -4.80 -5.12 -5.96
CA GLU A 25 -5.24 -6.37 -6.60
C GLU A 25 -6.61 -6.22 -7.29
N GLU A 26 -7.57 -5.55 -6.65
CA GLU A 26 -8.90 -5.30 -7.22
C GLU A 26 -8.85 -4.27 -8.35
N LYS A 27 -8.01 -3.23 -8.22
CA LYS A 27 -7.92 -2.14 -9.19
C LYS A 27 -7.07 -2.46 -10.41
N HIS A 28 -6.08 -3.35 -10.28
CA HIS A 28 -5.19 -3.76 -11.36
C HIS A 28 -5.29 -5.26 -11.63
N LYS A 29 -5.94 -5.64 -12.74
CA LYS A 29 -6.13 -7.04 -13.15
C LYS A 29 -4.85 -7.76 -13.62
N GLN A 30 -3.76 -7.04 -13.87
CA GLN A 30 -2.47 -7.58 -14.26
C GLN A 30 -1.42 -7.22 -13.21
N LEU A 31 -1.32 -8.04 -12.17
CA LEU A 31 -0.26 -7.90 -11.18
C LEU A 31 0.68 -9.09 -11.27
N PRO A 32 2.00 -8.86 -11.26
CA PRO A 32 2.97 -9.94 -11.15
C PRO A 32 2.74 -10.69 -9.83
N SER A 33 2.95 -12.00 -9.82
CA SER A 33 2.86 -12.83 -8.59
C SER A 33 3.75 -12.31 -7.45
N ASN A 34 4.80 -11.54 -7.79
CA ASN A 34 5.72 -10.89 -6.87
C ASN A 34 5.22 -9.54 -6.29
N PHE A 35 4.00 -9.12 -6.60
CA PHE A 35 3.46 -7.81 -6.22
C PHE A 35 3.48 -7.59 -4.71
N LYS A 36 3.12 -8.57 -3.89
CA LYS A 36 3.14 -8.44 -2.41
C LYS A 36 4.54 -8.09 -1.90
N LYS A 37 5.58 -8.69 -2.48
CA LYS A 37 6.99 -8.42 -2.13
C LYS A 37 7.42 -7.03 -2.60
N LEU A 38 7.03 -6.64 -3.82
CA LEU A 38 7.30 -5.31 -4.39
C LEU A 38 6.61 -4.20 -3.57
N LEU A 39 5.35 -4.42 -3.19
CA LEU A 39 4.57 -3.49 -2.37
C LEU A 39 5.24 -3.28 -1.01
N LEU A 40 5.69 -4.37 -0.37
CA LEU A 40 6.37 -4.32 0.92
C LEU A 40 7.69 -3.54 0.82
N GLN A 41 8.46 -3.75 -0.23
CA GLN A 41 9.70 -3.00 -0.49
C GLN A 41 9.42 -1.51 -0.74
N ASN A 42 8.37 -1.19 -1.50
CA ASN A 42 7.95 0.19 -1.77
C ASN A 42 7.41 0.89 -0.51
N LEU A 43 6.64 0.19 0.34
CA LEU A 43 6.19 0.71 1.62
C LEU A 43 7.39 1.01 2.53
N LYS A 44 8.36 0.09 2.64
CA LYS A 44 9.60 0.33 3.40
C LYS A 44 10.38 1.53 2.87
N LYS A 45 10.55 1.66 1.55
CA LYS A 45 11.22 2.82 0.93
C LYS A 45 10.47 4.13 1.23
N ASN A 46 9.15 4.12 1.17
CA ASN A 46 8.35 5.32 1.44
C ASN A 46 8.34 5.71 2.92
N VAL A 47 8.41 4.73 3.83
CA VAL A 47 8.62 4.97 5.26
C VAL A 47 10.01 5.53 5.52
N ALA A 48 11.06 4.94 4.93
CA ALA A 48 12.42 5.45 5.03
C ALA A 48 12.58 6.86 4.42
N SER A 49 11.82 7.17 3.37
CA SER A 49 11.75 8.49 2.75
C SER A 49 10.93 9.51 3.56
N GLY A 50 10.30 9.12 4.68
CA GLY A 50 9.43 9.99 5.49
C GLY A 50 8.10 10.36 4.84
N LYS A 51 7.76 9.76 3.68
CA LYS A 51 6.51 10.03 2.94
C LYS A 51 5.31 9.25 3.49
N LEU A 52 5.57 8.17 4.23
CA LEU A 52 4.55 7.37 4.90
C LEU A 52 4.97 7.14 6.36
N VAL A 53 4.00 7.25 7.27
CA VAL A 53 4.19 6.94 8.68
C VAL A 53 3.50 5.62 8.97
N LYS A 54 4.24 4.64 9.49
CA LYS A 54 3.66 3.40 10.01
C LYS A 54 3.14 3.69 11.41
N VAL A 55 1.83 3.80 11.54
CA VAL A 55 1.14 3.85 12.83
C VAL A 55 0.88 2.42 13.29
N LYS A 56 0.94 2.19 14.61
CA LYS A 56 1.13 0.92 15.31
C LYS A 56 0.30 -0.26 14.76
#